data_AF-A0A4R6FZ18-F1
#
_entry.id   AF-A0A4R6FZ18-F1
#
_cell.length_a   1.000
_cell.length_b   1.000
_cell.length_c   1.000
_cell.angle_alpha   90.00
_cell.angle_beta   90.00
_cell.angle_gamma   90.00
#
_symmetry.space_group_name_H-M   'P 1'
#
loop_
_entity.id
_entity.type
_entity.pdbx_description
1 polymer ?
#
loop_
_entity_poly.entity_id
_entity_poly.type
_entity_poly.pdbx_seq_one_letter_code
_entity_poly.pdbx_strand_id
1 'polypeptide(L)'
;MKIQVQLYIMKYLKITFFFLLAGNSIYAQNHQSYADLENEILGSWHLENDPRTRLNFLENGMLKRYFGDELQSTNRYEITKTCCGEELQDQQFFLKEINKNGNIFCAYIEAINLYKGFFTLMTKSQGKVIVLKKINPDEAEE
;
A
#
# COMPACT_ATOMS: atom_id res chain seq x y z
N MET A 1 -12.85 8.10 62.92
CA MET A 1 -13.68 7.56 61.80
C MET A 1 -13.68 8.41 60.53
N LYS A 2 -13.01 9.59 60.45
CA LYS A 2 -12.94 10.41 59.22
C LYS A 2 -11.76 10.07 58.28
N ILE A 3 -10.70 9.44 58.80
CA ILE A 3 -9.43 9.23 58.07
C ILE A 3 -9.48 8.00 57.16
N GLN A 4 -10.22 6.95 57.54
CA GLN A 4 -10.36 5.71 56.76
C GLN A 4 -11.14 5.89 55.43
N VAL A 5 -12.08 6.84 55.37
CA VAL A 5 -12.89 7.11 54.17
C VAL A 5 -12.07 7.83 53.07
N GLN A 6 -11.17 8.73 53.47
CA GLN A 6 -10.31 9.50 52.57
C GLN A 6 -9.28 8.62 51.83
N LEU A 7 -8.77 7.57 52.50
CA LEU A 7 -7.83 6.62 51.90
C LEU A 7 -8.47 5.70 50.85
N TYR A 8 -9.76 5.36 51.00
CA TYR A 8 -10.49 4.56 50.02
C TYR A 8 -10.66 5.35 48.72
N ILE A 9 -11.16 6.57 48.78
CA ILE A 9 -11.46 7.42 47.60
C ILE A 9 -10.22 7.65 46.71
N MET A 10 -9.05 7.86 47.32
CA MET A 10 -7.80 8.13 46.59
C MET A 10 -7.18 6.88 45.94
N LYS A 11 -7.58 5.68 46.38
CA LYS A 11 -7.12 4.40 45.81
C LYS A 11 -7.93 4.01 44.57
N TYR A 12 -9.23 4.27 44.55
CA TYR A 12 -10.09 4.04 43.36
C TYR A 12 -9.85 5.06 42.25
N LEU A 13 -9.49 6.30 42.58
CA LEU A 13 -9.18 7.35 41.59
C LEU A 13 -7.97 7.00 40.70
N LYS A 14 -6.99 6.26 41.24
CA LYS A 14 -5.82 5.78 40.48
C LYS A 14 -6.16 4.60 39.56
N ILE A 15 -7.16 3.80 39.91
CA ILE A 15 -7.56 2.61 39.15
C ILE A 15 -8.40 2.99 37.92
N THR A 16 -9.24 4.02 38.02
CA THR A 16 -9.99 4.56 36.88
C THR A 16 -9.08 5.24 35.85
N PHE A 17 -7.96 5.85 36.26
CA PHE A 17 -7.04 6.50 35.32
C PHE A 17 -6.26 5.49 34.45
N PHE A 18 -6.01 4.28 34.96
CA PHE A 18 -5.32 3.23 34.20
C PHE A 18 -6.20 2.56 33.15
N PHE A 19 -7.53 2.47 33.38
CA PHE A 19 -8.48 1.94 32.41
C PHE A 19 -8.78 2.90 31.25
N LEU A 20 -8.59 4.21 31.44
CA LEU A 20 -8.80 5.22 30.38
C LEU A 20 -7.66 5.26 29.33
N LEU A 21 -6.46 4.79 29.68
CA LEU A 21 -5.31 4.75 28.77
C LEU A 21 -5.29 3.52 27.84
N ALA A 22 -6.03 2.46 28.19
CA ALA A 22 -6.08 1.23 27.39
C ALA A 22 -7.17 1.24 26.30
N GLY A 23 -8.02 2.28 26.24
CA GLY A 23 -9.23 2.29 25.41
C GLY A 23 -9.08 2.80 23.97
N ASN A 24 -7.92 3.32 23.55
CA ASN A 24 -7.78 4.01 22.27
C ASN A 24 -6.69 3.44 21.35
N SER A 25 -6.45 2.13 21.38
CA SER A 25 -5.85 1.45 20.23
C SER A 25 -6.96 0.96 19.31
N ILE A 26 -7.81 1.89 18.82
CA ILE A 26 -8.66 1.61 17.68
C ILE A 26 -7.72 1.49 16.49
N TYR A 27 -7.58 0.27 16.02
CA TYR A 27 -6.84 -0.16 14.85
C TYR A 27 -6.98 0.86 13.70
N ALA A 28 -5.98 1.72 13.54
CA ALA A 28 -5.76 2.44 12.30
C ALA A 28 -5.09 1.48 11.31
N GLN A 29 -5.77 0.39 10.97
CA GLN A 29 -5.42 -0.42 9.82
C GLN A 29 -6.07 0.27 8.62
N ASN A 30 -5.30 1.15 7.96
CA ASN A 30 -5.71 1.81 6.72
C ASN A 30 -5.74 0.76 5.61
N HIS A 31 -6.83 0.00 5.56
CA HIS A 31 -7.05 -0.97 4.52
C HIS A 31 -7.77 -0.26 3.37
N GLN A 32 -7.12 -0.22 2.20
CA GLN A 32 -7.70 0.39 1.01
C GLN A 32 -8.69 -0.56 0.36
N SER A 33 -9.83 -0.03 -0.08
CA SER A 33 -10.78 -0.83 -0.84
C SER A 33 -10.23 -1.12 -2.25
N TYR A 34 -10.80 -2.13 -2.91
CA TYR A 34 -10.46 -2.44 -4.30
C TYR A 34 -10.63 -1.22 -5.22
N ALA A 35 -11.75 -0.49 -5.07
CA ALA A 35 -12.05 0.69 -5.87
C ALA A 35 -11.06 1.83 -5.61
N ASP A 36 -10.59 1.99 -4.37
CA ASP A 36 -9.54 2.97 -4.07
C ASP A 36 -8.25 2.59 -4.80
N LEU A 37 -7.82 1.34 -4.68
CA LEU A 37 -6.59 0.87 -5.32
C LEU A 37 -6.61 0.99 -6.85
N GLU A 38 -7.73 0.66 -7.49
CA GLU A 38 -7.90 0.80 -8.95
C GLU A 38 -7.73 2.24 -9.43
N ASN A 39 -8.23 3.21 -8.66
CA ASN A 39 -8.09 4.62 -8.98
C ASN A 39 -6.69 5.14 -8.62
N GLU A 40 -6.18 4.76 -7.45
CA GLU A 40 -4.93 5.29 -6.91
C GLU A 40 -3.69 4.82 -7.67
N ILE A 41 -3.71 3.62 -8.27
CA ILE A 41 -2.57 3.10 -9.04
C ILE A 41 -2.34 3.86 -10.35
N LEU A 42 -3.35 4.50 -10.92
CA LEU A 42 -3.32 5.11 -12.26
C LEU A 42 -2.28 6.23 -12.38
N GLY A 43 -1.56 6.26 -13.49
CA GLY A 43 -0.56 7.27 -13.82
C GLY A 43 0.88 6.79 -13.69
N SER A 44 1.80 7.75 -13.66
CA SER A 44 3.24 7.50 -13.75
C SER A 44 3.91 7.41 -12.39
N TRP A 45 4.81 6.44 -12.27
CA TRP A 45 5.61 6.16 -11.08
C TRP A 45 7.05 5.88 -11.48
N HIS A 46 7.99 6.11 -10.58
CA HIS A 46 9.38 5.68 -10.75
C HIS A 46 9.87 4.89 -9.54
N LEU A 47 10.87 4.03 -9.72
CA LEU A 47 11.50 3.37 -8.58
C LEU A 47 12.16 4.41 -7.67
N GLU A 48 12.00 4.26 -6.36
CA GLU A 48 12.61 5.17 -5.38
C GLU A 48 14.14 5.19 -5.49
N ASN A 49 14.74 4.04 -5.78
CA ASN A 49 16.19 3.86 -5.86
C ASN A 49 16.77 3.94 -7.28
N ASP A 50 15.92 4.04 -8.32
CA ASP A 50 16.34 4.24 -9.71
C ASP A 50 15.26 5.00 -10.49
N PRO A 51 15.24 6.35 -10.44
CA PRO A 51 14.21 7.16 -11.09
C PRO A 51 14.11 6.98 -12.61
N ARG A 52 15.16 6.44 -13.24
CA ARG A 52 15.14 6.11 -14.67
C ARG A 52 14.16 4.98 -14.98
N THR A 53 13.94 4.07 -14.04
CA THR A 53 12.96 3.00 -14.19
C THR A 53 11.57 3.55 -13.87
N ARG A 54 10.76 3.79 -14.92
CA ARG A 54 9.41 4.34 -14.82
C ARG A 54 8.34 3.30 -15.15
N LEU A 55 7.21 3.35 -14.45
CA LEU A 55 6.03 2.55 -14.66
C LEU A 55 4.85 3.48 -14.92
N ASN A 56 4.05 3.22 -15.94
CA ASN A 56 2.86 3.99 -16.25
C ASN A 56 1.64 3.05 -16.33
N PHE A 57 0.73 3.19 -15.37
CA PHE A 57 -0.51 2.43 -15.27
C PHE A 57 -1.63 3.20 -15.95
N LEU A 58 -2.24 2.59 -16.97
CA LEU A 58 -3.27 3.20 -17.80
C LEU A 58 -4.65 2.63 -17.47
N GLU A 59 -5.69 3.46 -17.57
CA GLU A 59 -7.10 3.10 -17.32
C GLU A 59 -7.58 1.88 -18.12
N ASN A 60 -6.95 1.59 -19.26
CA ASN A 60 -7.27 0.44 -20.10
C ASN A 60 -6.62 -0.88 -19.63
N GLY A 61 -6.06 -0.93 -18.41
CA GLY A 61 -5.42 -2.12 -17.85
C GLY A 61 -4.04 -2.42 -18.44
N MET A 62 -3.40 -1.45 -19.09
CA MET A 62 -2.07 -1.60 -19.65
C MET A 62 -1.01 -0.92 -18.76
N LEU A 63 0.08 -1.64 -18.51
CA LEU A 63 1.26 -1.16 -17.79
C LEU A 63 2.40 -1.00 -18.78
N LYS A 64 2.90 0.24 -18.92
CA LYS A 64 4.11 0.52 -19.69
C LYS A 64 5.31 0.69 -18.76
N ARG A 65 6.43 0.07 -19.07
CA ARG A 65 7.68 0.19 -18.32
C ARG A 65 8.74 0.83 -19.19
N TYR A 66 9.46 1.80 -18.63
CA TYR A 66 10.51 2.54 -19.29
C TYR A 66 11.81 2.46 -18.50
N PHE A 67 12.94 2.60 -19.21
CA PHE A 67 14.24 2.88 -18.62
C PHE A 67 14.82 4.11 -19.32
N GLY A 68 14.92 5.23 -18.59
CA GLY A 68 15.03 6.54 -19.22
C GLY A 68 13.80 6.79 -20.11
N ASP A 69 14.02 7.22 -21.35
CA ASP A 69 12.96 7.49 -22.33
C ASP A 69 12.62 6.28 -23.22
N GLU A 70 13.30 5.15 -23.04
CA GLU A 70 13.07 3.96 -23.84
C GLU A 70 11.95 3.09 -23.24
N LEU A 71 10.94 2.77 -24.05
CA LEU A 71 9.90 1.81 -23.69
C LEU A 71 10.47 0.38 -23.69
N GLN A 72 10.55 -0.23 -22.51
CA GLN A 72 11.09 -1.58 -22.31
C GLN A 72 10.03 -2.66 -22.46
N SER A 73 8.83 -2.43 -21.94
CA SER A 73 7.75 -3.41 -22.01
C SER A 73 6.37 -2.79 -21.93
N THR A 74 5.40 -3.48 -22.52
CA THR A 74 3.98 -3.22 -22.34
C THR A 74 3.32 -4.52 -21.88
N ASN A 75 2.79 -4.51 -20.66
CA ASN A 75 2.12 -5.64 -20.02
C ASN A 75 0.65 -5.30 -19.79
N ARG A 76 -0.20 -6.32 -19.65
CA ARG A 76 -1.50 -6.13 -18.99
C ARG A 76 -1.29 -6.17 -17.49
N TYR A 77 -2.06 -5.39 -16.75
CA TYR A 77 -2.11 -5.50 -15.30
C TYR A 77 -3.54 -5.62 -14.80
N GLU A 78 -3.71 -6.28 -13.66
CA GLU A 78 -4.96 -6.28 -12.91
C GLU A 78 -4.67 -6.27 -11.41
N ILE A 79 -5.54 -5.61 -10.65
CA ILE A 79 -5.61 -5.77 -9.20
C ILE A 79 -6.52 -6.96 -8.93
N THR A 80 -6.10 -7.91 -8.11
CA THR A 80 -6.87 -9.15 -7.95
C THR A 80 -6.66 -9.80 -6.59
N LYS A 81 -7.65 -10.58 -6.14
CA LYS A 81 -7.54 -11.45 -4.96
C LYS A 81 -6.77 -12.74 -5.25
N THR A 82 -6.66 -13.13 -6.52
CA THR A 82 -6.13 -14.45 -6.89
C THR A 82 -4.97 -14.33 -7.86
N CYS A 83 -3.81 -14.86 -7.49
CA CYS A 83 -2.62 -14.83 -8.35
C CYS A 83 -1.70 -16.03 -8.10
N CYS A 84 -1.28 -16.69 -9.19
CA CYS A 84 -0.41 -17.88 -9.14
C CYS A 84 -0.88 -18.94 -8.12
N GLY A 85 -2.17 -19.28 -8.12
CA GLY A 85 -2.77 -20.32 -7.28
C GLY A 85 -3.00 -19.95 -5.81
N GLU A 86 -2.72 -18.71 -5.43
CA GLU A 86 -3.00 -18.18 -4.08
C GLU A 86 -4.20 -17.23 -4.12
N GLU A 87 -5.01 -17.27 -3.08
CA GLU A 87 -6.17 -16.42 -2.88
C GLU A 87 -6.04 -15.66 -1.54
N LEU A 88 -6.05 -14.33 -1.61
CA LEU A 88 -5.92 -13.46 -0.44
C LEU A 88 -7.27 -13.22 0.22
N GLN A 89 -7.24 -13.16 1.54
CA GLN A 89 -8.40 -12.84 2.36
C GLN A 89 -8.54 -11.33 2.59
N ASP A 90 -9.61 -10.94 3.28
CA ASP A 90 -9.85 -9.59 3.80
C ASP A 90 -9.73 -8.47 2.75
N GLN A 91 -8.88 -7.47 2.98
CA GLN A 91 -8.67 -6.31 2.09
C GLN A 91 -7.27 -6.30 1.45
N GLN A 92 -6.65 -7.48 1.31
CA GLN A 92 -5.35 -7.63 0.67
C GLN A 92 -5.50 -7.91 -0.82
N PHE A 93 -4.64 -7.33 -1.66
CA PHE A 93 -4.72 -7.50 -3.11
C PHE A 93 -3.35 -7.74 -3.73
N PHE A 94 -3.33 -8.46 -4.84
CA PHE A 94 -2.17 -8.57 -5.70
C PHE A 94 -2.22 -7.50 -6.79
N LEU A 95 -1.05 -7.01 -7.16
CA LEU A 95 -0.80 -6.54 -8.52
C LEU A 95 -0.34 -7.74 -9.34
N LYS A 96 -1.13 -8.09 -10.34
CA LYS A 96 -0.81 -9.12 -11.32
C LYS A 96 -0.40 -8.46 -12.63
N GLU A 97 0.75 -8.83 -13.16
CA GLU A 97 1.20 -8.43 -14.49
C GLU A 97 1.21 -9.64 -15.43
N ILE A 98 0.75 -9.45 -16.66
CA ILE A 98 0.79 -10.46 -17.72
C ILE A 98 1.56 -9.88 -18.90
N ASN A 99 2.70 -10.48 -19.20
CA ASN A 99 3.53 -10.03 -20.32
C ASN A 99 3.00 -10.55 -21.66
N LYS A 100 3.61 -10.10 -22.77
CA LYS A 100 3.25 -10.50 -24.13
C LYS A 100 3.34 -12.02 -24.41
N ASN A 101 4.15 -12.74 -23.64
CA ASN A 101 4.31 -14.19 -23.77
C ASN A 101 3.31 -14.97 -22.88
N GLY A 102 2.44 -14.27 -22.15
CA GLY A 102 1.50 -14.88 -21.20
C GLY A 102 2.13 -15.22 -19.83
N ASN A 103 3.38 -14.84 -19.57
CA ASN A 103 3.98 -15.07 -18.26
C ASN A 103 3.33 -14.15 -17.23
N ILE A 104 3.00 -14.72 -16.07
CA ILE A 104 2.34 -14.03 -14.97
C ILE A 104 3.38 -13.68 -13.91
N PHE A 105 3.34 -12.43 -13.46
CA PHE A 105 4.07 -11.95 -12.29
C PHE A 105 3.08 -11.45 -11.25
N CYS A 106 3.31 -11.80 -9.98
CA CYS A 106 2.46 -11.40 -8.85
C CYS A 106 3.30 -10.68 -7.79
N ALA A 107 2.79 -9.55 -7.33
CA ALA A 107 3.30 -8.85 -6.15
C ALA A 107 2.14 -8.50 -5.22
N TYR A 108 2.36 -8.59 -3.91
CA TYR A 108 1.42 -8.08 -2.92
C TYR A 108 1.41 -6.55 -2.98
N ILE A 109 0.23 -5.94 -2.98
CA ILE A 109 0.08 -4.50 -2.78
C ILE A 109 0.09 -4.26 -1.27
N GLU A 110 1.18 -3.71 -0.77
CA GLU A 110 1.32 -3.38 0.65
C GLU A 110 0.62 -2.06 0.98
N ALA A 111 0.80 -1.06 0.12
CA ALA A 111 0.13 0.23 0.26
C ALA A 111 0.23 1.04 -1.04
N ILE A 112 -0.83 1.78 -1.37
CA ILE A 112 -0.78 2.93 -2.27
C ILE A 112 -1.16 4.15 -1.44
N ASN A 113 -0.37 5.21 -1.49
CA ASN A 113 -0.65 6.43 -0.77
C ASN A 113 -0.45 7.60 -1.70
N LEU A 114 -1.53 8.03 -2.36
CA LEU A 114 -1.50 9.19 -3.24
C LEU A 114 -1.05 10.47 -2.53
N TYR A 115 -1.52 10.71 -1.30
CA TYR A 115 -1.20 11.93 -0.55
C TYR A 115 0.29 12.07 -0.26
N LYS A 116 0.98 10.95 -0.04
CA LYS A 116 2.43 10.91 0.17
C LYS A 116 3.20 10.60 -1.10
N GLY A 117 2.52 10.21 -2.19
CA GLY A 117 3.12 9.87 -3.47
C GLY A 117 3.91 8.56 -3.48
N PHE A 118 3.52 7.55 -2.70
CA PHE A 118 4.23 6.26 -2.64
C PHE A 118 3.34 5.07 -3.00
N PHE A 119 3.93 4.09 -3.67
CA PHE A 119 3.32 2.79 -3.94
C PHE A 119 4.32 1.70 -3.57
N THR A 120 3.94 0.86 -2.61
CA THR A 120 4.78 -0.22 -2.09
C THR A 120 4.24 -1.58 -2.52
N LEU A 121 5.13 -2.37 -3.10
CA LEU A 121 4.88 -3.74 -3.55
C LEU A 121 5.83 -4.70 -2.84
N MET A 122 5.37 -5.91 -2.55
CA MET A 122 6.25 -7.01 -2.13
C MET A 122 6.21 -8.13 -3.16
N THR A 123 7.36 -8.50 -3.73
CA THR A 123 7.41 -9.58 -4.72
C THR A 123 7.10 -10.91 -4.05
N LYS A 124 6.21 -11.72 -4.65
CA LYS A 124 5.88 -13.05 -4.10
C LYS A 124 7.07 -14.01 -4.10
N SER A 125 7.95 -13.93 -5.10
CA SER A 125 9.05 -14.89 -5.27
C SER A 125 10.22 -14.72 -4.29
N GLN A 126 10.49 -13.48 -3.86
CA GLN A 126 11.69 -13.15 -3.08
C GLN A 126 11.39 -12.39 -1.78
N GLY A 127 10.13 -12.00 -1.53
CA GLY A 127 9.80 -11.08 -0.44
C GLY A 127 10.48 -9.71 -0.56
N LYS A 128 11.00 -9.37 -1.75
CA LYS A 128 11.65 -8.09 -2.01
C LYS A 128 10.61 -6.98 -1.99
N VAL A 129 10.86 -5.95 -1.19
CA VAL A 129 10.07 -4.72 -1.18
C VAL A 129 10.51 -3.82 -2.33
N ILE A 130 9.54 -3.34 -3.09
CA ILE A 130 9.71 -2.37 -4.17
C ILE A 130 8.91 -1.13 -3.79
N VAL A 131 9.60 0.00 -3.70
CA VAL A 131 8.97 1.30 -3.42
C VAL A 131 9.01 2.14 -4.69
N LEU A 132 7.84 2.63 -5.08
CA LEU A 132 7.61 3.50 -6.22
C LEU A 132 7.20 4.88 -5.70
N LYS A 133 7.69 5.93 -6.36
CA LYS A 133 7.30 7.33 -6.12
C LYS A 133 6.48 7.84 -7.28
N LYS A 134 5.44 8.62 -6.96
CA LYS A 134 4.58 9.23 -7.97
C LYS A 134 5.39 10.27 -8.75
N ILE A 135 5.28 10.24 -10.07
CA ILE A 135 5.79 11.33 -10.90
C ILE A 135 4.69 12.37 -10.98
N ASN A 136 4.94 13.55 -10.40
CA ASN A 136 4.01 14.67 -10.55
C ASN A 136 4.02 15.13 -12.01
N PRO A 137 2.86 15.49 -12.60
CA PRO A 137 2.80 16.01 -13.96
C PRO A 137 3.72 17.22 -14.18
N ASP A 138 3.89 18.03 -13.13
CA ASP A 138 4.68 19.26 -13.15
C ASP A 138 6.20 19.02 -13.11
N GLU A 139 6.65 17.80 -12.81
CA GLU A 139 8.07 17.40 -12.75
C GLU A 139 8.52 16.64 -14.01
N ALA A 140 7.63 16.44 -14.98
CA ALA A 140 7.90 15.64 -16.18
C ALA A 140 8.55 16.45 -17.34
N GLU A 141 8.79 17.75 -17.17
CA GLU A 141 9.26 18.67 -18.22
C GLU A 141 10.61 19.38 -17.93
N GLU A 142 11.37 19.00 -16.89
CA GLU A 142 12.77 19.45 -16.69
C GLU A 142 13.80 18.42 -17.19
#